data_AF-A0A2S8Y6M0-F1
#
_entry.id   AF-A0A2S8Y6M0-F1
#
_cell.length_a   1.000
_cell.length_b   1.000
_cell.length_c   1.000
_cell.angle_alpha   90.00
_cell.angle_beta   90.00
_cell.angle_gamma   90.00
#
_symmetry.space_group_name_H-M   'P 1'
#
loop_
_entity.id
_entity.type
_entity.pdbx_description
1 polymer ?
#
loop_
_entity_poly.entity_id
_entity_poly.type
_entity_poly.pdbx_seq_one_letter_code
_entity_poly.pdbx_strand_id
1 'polypeptide(L)'
;MSFFRAAQCFAAAQDALTPPLPYSNAEAVKHAFSECSEGLSGVPRSELDQQALEWVSQLDLLMDYSEIAVPQGKGGLPAKAELIGEADQKLLLQLVGDLQAWFSAANKKPI
;
A
#
# COMPACT_ATOMS: atom_id res chain seq x y z
N MET A 1 6.13 -6.55 19.01
CA MET A 1 4.86 -6.67 18.28
C MET A 1 5.06 -7.56 17.06
N SER A 2 3.99 -8.12 16.49
CA SER A 2 4.07 -8.90 15.25
C SER A 2 3.46 -8.11 14.10
N PHE A 3 4.25 -7.92 13.04
CA PHE A 3 3.83 -7.30 11.79
C PHE A 3 3.20 -8.31 10.83
N PHE A 4 2.66 -9.43 11.32
CA PHE A 4 2.17 -10.51 10.47
C PHE A 4 0.99 -10.08 9.61
N ARG A 5 0.03 -9.34 10.19
CA ARG A 5 -1.11 -8.78 9.46
C ARG A 5 -0.64 -7.79 8.39
N ALA A 6 0.29 -6.89 8.73
CA ALA A 6 0.86 -5.95 7.77
C ALA A 6 1.55 -6.70 6.61
N ALA A 7 2.41 -7.69 6.91
CA ALA A 7 3.07 -8.49 5.88
C ALA A 7 2.07 -9.21 4.95
N GLN A 8 0.95 -9.72 5.49
CA GLN A 8 -0.11 -10.35 4.70
C GLN A 8 -0.82 -9.36 3.78
N CYS A 9 -1.23 -8.20 4.30
CA CYS A 9 -1.89 -7.17 3.51
C CYS A 9 -0.97 -6.66 2.39
N PHE A 10 0.30 -6.39 2.69
CA PHE A 10 1.26 -5.96 1.67
C PHE A 10 1.57 -7.06 0.64
N ALA A 11 1.54 -8.34 1.03
CA ALA A 11 1.63 -9.44 0.06
C ALA A 11 0.39 -9.49 -0.86
N ALA A 12 -0.82 -9.35 -0.30
CA ALA A 12 -2.06 -9.29 -1.10
C ALA A 12 -2.08 -8.09 -2.05
N ALA A 13 -1.59 -6.92 -1.60
CA ALA A 13 -1.41 -5.74 -2.43
C ALA A 13 -0.42 -6.00 -3.58
N GLN A 14 0.68 -6.71 -3.31
CA GLN A 14 1.68 -7.06 -4.32
C GLN A 14 1.11 -8.02 -5.36
N ASP A 15 0.39 -9.04 -4.91
CA ASP A 15 -0.27 -10.02 -5.78
C ASP A 15 -1.31 -9.35 -6.68
N ALA A 16 -2.08 -8.38 -6.14
CA ALA A 16 -3.06 -7.63 -6.92
C ALA A 16 -2.42 -6.79 -8.04
N LEU A 17 -1.18 -6.33 -7.87
CA LEU A 17 -0.45 -5.49 -8.83
C LEU A 17 0.47 -6.28 -9.78
N THR A 18 0.71 -7.56 -9.50
CA THR A 18 1.61 -8.40 -10.30
C THR A 18 0.87 -9.08 -11.45
N PRO A 19 1.34 -8.98 -12.71
CA PRO A 19 0.71 -9.65 -13.83
C PRO A 19 0.74 -11.19 -13.71
N PRO A 20 -0.29 -11.90 -14.20
CA PRO A 20 -1.48 -11.39 -14.89
C PRO A 20 -2.49 -10.76 -13.90
N LEU A 21 -2.93 -9.54 -14.20
CA LEU A 21 -3.87 -8.83 -13.34
C LEU A 21 -5.25 -9.51 -13.39
N PRO A 22 -5.84 -9.88 -12.24
CA PRO A 22 -7.16 -10.51 -12.21
C PRO A 22 -8.31 -9.55 -12.54
N TYR A 23 -8.06 -8.24 -12.53
CA TYR A 23 -9.04 -7.16 -12.75
C TYR A 23 -8.46 -6.07 -13.66
N SER A 24 -9.24 -5.02 -13.95
CA SER A 24 -8.72 -3.82 -14.60
C SER A 24 -7.64 -3.16 -13.74
N ASN A 25 -6.70 -2.43 -14.37
CA ASN A 25 -5.61 -1.75 -13.65
C ASN A 25 -6.11 -0.87 -12.49
N ALA A 26 -7.22 -0.15 -12.68
CA ALA A 26 -7.80 0.69 -11.64
C ALA A 26 -8.33 -0.13 -10.44
N GLU A 27 -8.96 -1.28 -10.69
CA GLU A 27 -9.45 -2.16 -9.62
C GLU A 27 -8.29 -2.84 -8.89
N ALA A 28 -7.21 -3.22 -9.60
CA ALA A 28 -5.99 -3.72 -9.00
C ALA A 28 -5.34 -2.69 -8.05
N VAL A 29 -5.19 -1.43 -8.50
CA VAL A 29 -4.66 -0.34 -7.67
C VAL A 29 -5.55 -0.05 -6.48
N LYS A 30 -6.87 -0.01 -6.66
CA LYS A 30 -7.84 0.18 -5.58
C LYS A 30 -7.75 -0.92 -4.52
N HIS A 31 -7.60 -2.18 -4.94
CA HIS A 31 -7.42 -3.30 -4.03
C HIS A 31 -6.10 -3.14 -3.25
N ALA A 32 -5.00 -2.84 -3.94
CA ALA A 32 -3.70 -2.60 -3.32
C ALA A 32 -3.73 -1.45 -2.31
N PHE A 33 -4.39 -0.34 -2.62
CA PHE A 33 -4.59 0.77 -1.68
C PHE A 33 -5.37 0.38 -0.44
N SER A 34 -6.41 -0.43 -0.60
CA SER A 34 -7.24 -0.88 0.52
C SER A 34 -6.42 -1.76 1.46
N GLU A 35 -5.67 -2.72 0.90
CA GLU A 35 -4.76 -3.59 1.65
C GLU A 35 -3.62 -2.80 2.32
N CYS A 36 -3.03 -1.82 1.64
CA CYS A 36 -2.02 -0.94 2.23
C CYS A 36 -2.56 -0.16 3.44
N SER A 37 -3.76 0.41 3.31
CA SER A 37 -4.42 1.13 4.41
C SER A 37 -4.70 0.22 5.61
N GLU A 38 -5.26 -0.96 5.34
CA GLU A 38 -5.55 -1.99 6.35
C GLU A 38 -4.27 -2.46 7.05
N GLY A 39 -3.22 -2.76 6.29
CA GLY A 39 -1.93 -3.24 6.80
C GLY A 39 -1.22 -2.23 7.71
N LEU A 40 -1.43 -0.94 7.47
CA LEU A 40 -0.86 0.15 8.27
C LEU A 40 -1.72 0.58 9.45
N SER A 41 -3.03 0.28 9.44
CA SER A 41 -4.00 0.73 10.46
C SER A 41 -3.60 0.37 11.90
N GLY A 42 -2.90 -0.75 12.08
CA GLY A 42 -2.45 -1.26 13.38
C GLY A 42 -0.96 -1.12 13.65
N VAL A 43 -0.19 -0.43 12.79
CA VAL A 43 1.27 -0.34 12.88
C VAL A 43 1.67 1.05 13.42
N PRO A 44 2.17 1.15 14.67
CA PRO A 44 2.65 2.42 15.19
C PRO A 44 3.90 2.88 14.43
N ARG A 45 3.91 4.15 13.98
CA ARG A 45 5.07 4.74 13.28
C ARG A 45 6.37 4.63 14.09
N SER A 46 6.29 4.66 15.42
CA SER A 46 7.44 4.51 16.32
C SER A 46 8.13 3.14 16.25
N GLU A 47 7.48 2.12 15.69
CA GLU A 47 8.07 0.78 15.54
C GLU A 47 8.75 0.56 14.17
N LEU A 48 8.60 1.51 13.26
CA LEU A 48 9.25 1.50 11.96
C LEU A 48 10.65 2.10 12.09
N ASP A 49 11.61 1.52 11.37
CA ASP A 49 12.90 2.20 11.20
C ASP A 49 12.76 3.36 10.22
N GLN A 50 13.82 4.18 10.10
CA GLN A 50 13.80 5.37 9.27
C GLN A 50 13.47 5.05 7.81
N GLN A 51 14.00 3.96 7.26
CA GLN A 51 13.77 3.58 5.87
C GLN A 51 12.30 3.17 5.65
N ALA A 52 11.74 2.36 6.55
CA ALA A 52 10.33 1.98 6.48
C ALA A 52 9.40 3.20 6.66
N LEU A 53 9.76 4.15 7.52
CA LEU A 53 9.02 5.40 7.67
C LEU A 53 8.99 6.23 6.38
N GLU A 54 10.11 6.32 5.68
CA GLU A 54 10.20 7.02 4.40
C GLU A 54 9.33 6.35 3.34
N TRP A 55 9.37 5.01 3.23
CA TRP A 55 8.50 4.28 2.31
C TRP A 55 7.02 4.46 2.63
N VAL A 56 6.64 4.40 3.91
CA VAL A 56 5.24 4.62 4.25
C VAL A 56 4.83 6.08 4.00
N SER A 57 5.71 7.05 4.24
CA SER A 57 5.40 8.45 3.93
C SER A 57 5.17 8.66 2.44
N GLN A 58 5.96 8.01 1.57
CA GLN A 58 5.75 8.02 0.12
C GLN A 58 4.43 7.34 -0.27
N LEU A 59 4.09 6.23 0.37
CA LEU A 59 2.83 5.52 0.14
C LEU A 59 1.62 6.36 0.57
N ASP A 60 1.69 7.03 1.73
CA ASP A 60 0.64 7.93 2.23
C ASP A 60 0.39 9.08 1.23
N LEU A 61 1.45 9.67 0.67
CA LEU A 61 1.34 10.69 -0.39
C LEU A 61 0.72 10.14 -1.68
N LEU A 62 1.09 8.91 -2.04
CA LEU A 62 0.56 8.25 -3.24
C LEU A 62 -0.93 7.90 -3.10
N MET A 63 -1.38 7.62 -1.88
CA MET A 63 -2.77 7.34 -1.53
C MET A 63 -3.57 8.59 -1.19
N ASP A 64 -2.91 9.76 -1.05
CA ASP A 64 -3.59 11.00 -0.71
C ASP A 64 -4.53 11.46 -1.82
N TYR A 65 -5.78 11.67 -1.44
CA TYR A 65 -6.87 12.12 -2.27
C TYR A 65 -7.49 13.44 -1.76
N SER A 66 -6.83 14.12 -0.82
CA SER A 66 -7.28 15.41 -0.28
C SER A 66 -7.37 16.51 -1.35
N GLU A 67 -6.52 16.45 -2.37
CA GLU A 67 -6.48 17.42 -3.46
C GLU A 67 -7.35 17.07 -4.68
N ILE A 68 -8.08 15.94 -4.65
CA ILE A 68 -8.94 15.53 -5.77
C ILE A 68 -10.42 15.69 -5.43
N ALA A 69 -11.21 16.10 -6.42
CA ALA A 69 -12.66 16.12 -6.30
C ALA A 69 -13.20 14.68 -6.33
N VAL A 70 -13.58 14.15 -5.16
CA VAL A 70 -14.17 12.82 -5.05
C VAL A 70 -15.66 12.90 -5.44
N PRO A 71 -16.10 12.19 -6.51
CA PRO A 71 -17.51 12.18 -6.91
C PRO A 71 -18.42 11.69 -5.78
N GLN A 72 -19.62 12.27 -5.67
CA GLN A 72 -20.60 11.87 -4.66
C GLN A 72 -20.93 10.36 -4.78
N GLY A 73 -20.80 9.62 -3.68
CA GLY A 73 -21.04 8.18 -3.64
C GLY A 73 -19.82 7.32 -4.04
N LYS A 74 -18.70 7.94 -4.41
CA LYS A 74 -17.42 7.25 -4.65
C LYS A 74 -16.53 7.41 -3.42
N GLY A 75 -15.82 6.33 -3.02
CA GLY A 75 -14.79 6.43 -1.98
C GLY A 75 -13.55 7.15 -2.49
N GLY A 76 -12.78 7.79 -1.60
CA GLY A 76 -11.56 8.54 -1.96
C GLY A 76 -10.48 7.69 -2.60
N LEU A 77 -10.17 6.52 -2.03
CA LEU A 77 -9.19 5.58 -2.59
C LEU A 77 -9.57 5.06 -3.99
N PRO A 78 -10.84 4.64 -4.25
CA PRO A 78 -11.29 4.34 -5.62
C PRO A 78 -11.14 5.51 -6.59
N ALA A 79 -11.45 6.74 -6.17
CA ALA A 79 -11.27 7.92 -7.02
C ALA A 79 -9.78 8.18 -7.34
N LYS A 80 -8.90 7.99 -6.34
CA LYS A 80 -7.44 8.12 -6.52
C LYS A 80 -6.85 7.05 -7.42
N ALA A 81 -7.31 5.80 -7.28
CA ALA A 81 -6.81 4.67 -8.06
C ALA A 81 -7.01 4.85 -9.58
N GLU A 82 -8.09 5.53 -9.99
CA GLU A 82 -8.36 5.85 -11.39
C GLU A 82 -7.48 6.97 -11.96
N LEU A 83 -6.88 7.79 -11.09
CA LEU A 83 -6.03 8.92 -11.49
C LEU A 83 -4.54 8.57 -11.50
N ILE A 84 -4.18 7.38 -11.02
CA ILE A 84 -2.78 6.96 -10.96
C ILE A 84 -2.26 6.61 -12.36
N GLY A 85 -1.13 7.22 -12.73
CA GLY A 85 -0.44 6.95 -13.98
C GLY A 85 0.48 5.71 -13.92
N GLU A 86 1.08 5.34 -15.04
CA GLU A 86 2.00 4.19 -15.10
C GLU A 86 3.23 4.35 -14.18
N ALA A 87 3.77 5.58 -14.06
CA ALA A 87 4.88 5.87 -13.16
C ALA A 87 4.50 5.65 -11.69
N ASP A 88 3.30 6.11 -11.30
CA ASP A 88 2.74 5.94 -9.97
C ASP A 88 2.46 4.46 -9.66
N GLN A 89 2.01 3.69 -10.64
CA GLN A 89 1.82 2.23 -10.49
C GLN A 89 3.13 1.50 -10.25
N LYS A 90 4.20 1.87 -10.98
CA LYS A 90 5.54 1.32 -10.77
C LYS A 90 6.06 1.66 -9.38
N LEU A 91 5.87 2.90 -8.95
CA LEU A 91 6.23 3.34 -7.60
C LEU A 91 5.42 2.57 -6.53
N LEU A 92 4.11 2.41 -6.72
CA LEU A 92 3.26 1.63 -5.83
C LEU A 92 3.75 0.19 -5.70
N LEU A 93 4.02 -0.48 -6.82
CA LEU A 93 4.51 -1.86 -6.82
C LEU A 93 5.84 -1.98 -6.07
N GLN A 94 6.75 -1.02 -6.27
CA GLN A 94 8.02 -0.98 -5.56
C GLN A 94 7.81 -0.80 -4.05
N LEU A 95 7.06 0.24 -3.63
CA LEU A 95 6.82 0.54 -2.22
C LEU A 95 6.13 -0.62 -1.50
N VAL A 96 5.16 -1.26 -2.17
CA VAL A 96 4.45 -2.42 -1.63
C VAL A 96 5.41 -3.59 -1.43
N GLY A 97 6.29 -3.87 -2.40
CA GLY A 97 7.30 -4.93 -2.28
C GLY A 97 8.33 -4.65 -1.17
N ASP A 98 8.82 -3.42 -1.09
CA ASP A 98 9.79 -3.00 -0.08
C ASP A 98 9.21 -3.11 1.34
N LEU A 99 7.98 -2.64 1.54
CA LEU A 99 7.26 -2.74 2.82
C LEU A 99 6.91 -4.19 3.17
N GLN A 100 6.47 -5.00 2.20
CA GLN A 100 6.20 -6.43 2.40
C GLN A 100 7.45 -7.15 2.91
N ALA A 101 8.59 -6.92 2.26
CA ALA A 101 9.86 -7.53 2.61
C ALA A 101 10.31 -7.09 4.00
N TRP A 102 10.16 -5.80 4.31
CA TRP A 102 10.49 -5.24 5.61
C TRP A 102 9.65 -5.84 6.74
N PHE A 103 8.31 -5.87 6.61
CA PHE A 103 7.43 -6.46 7.62
C PHE A 103 7.71 -7.95 7.81
N SER A 104 7.97 -8.68 6.72
CA SER A 104 8.34 -10.09 6.75
C SER A 104 9.66 -10.33 7.48
N ALA A 105 10.67 -9.46 7.27
CA ALA A 105 11.95 -9.53 7.96
C ALA A 105 11.82 -9.15 9.45
N ALA A 106 11.02 -8.12 9.77
CA ALA A 106 10.77 -7.69 11.13
C ALA A 106 10.09 -8.79 11.97
N ASN A 107 9.21 -9.60 11.37
CA ASN A 107 8.61 -10.77 12.02
C ASN A 107 9.61 -11.89 12.35
N LYS A 108 10.75 -11.96 11.67
CA LYS A 108 11.78 -13.01 11.86
C LYS A 108 12.84 -12.62 12.89
N LYS A 109 12.89 -11.37 13.33
CA LYS A 109 13.84 -10.94 14.35
C LYS A 109 13.41 -11.53 15.71
N PRO A 110 14.29 -12.29 16.40
CA PRO A 110 13.99 -12.72 17.77
C PRO A 110 13.85 -11.49 18.66
N ILE A 111 12.85 -11.55 19.55
CA ILE A 111 12.51 -10.51 20.54
C ILE A 111 13.62 -10.44 21.59
#